data_AF-A0A7X3K2D4-F1
#
_entry.id   AF-A0A7X3K2D4-F1
#
_cell.length_a   1.000
_cell.length_b   1.000
_cell.length_c   1.000
_cell.angle_alpha   90.00
_cell.angle_beta   90.00
_cell.angle_gamma   90.00
#
_symmetry.space_group_name_H-M   'P 1'
#
loop_
_entity.id
_entity.type
_entity.pdbx_description
1 polymer ?
#
loop_
_entity_poly.entity_id
_entity_poly.type
_entity_poly.pdbx_seq_one_letter_code
_entity_poly.pdbx_strand_id
1 'polypeptide(L)'
;MRAHSWLKSAVWRRQVPDRLDDRTKARGGEQMASWHRSGHFLALLVVMVSSLFAGTMSALAQAPAPIEGVWRTALKSEITIMACPEGFCGHLSRIVVPEGLLSGAEAEAAAAMAPEDFFDYRNEDPALRDRPMLGLQILTLWQGQQPYIYDGEIYNPEDGKTYTGYLEMTGPDVVRLNGCVLFNVVCRGEDWTRVPAEELEARAAAEAGTEAAEAAAPAQ
;
A
#
# COMPACT_ATOMS: atom_id res chain seq x y z
N MET A 1 18.36 35.49 13.39
CA MET A 1 18.19 34.12 13.91
C MET A 1 17.72 33.25 12.75
N ARG A 2 18.62 32.51 12.11
CA ARG A 2 18.35 31.68 10.93
C ARG A 2 18.74 30.24 11.28
N ALA A 3 17.76 29.38 11.57
CA ALA A 3 17.94 27.95 11.67
C ALA A 3 17.49 27.33 10.34
N HIS A 4 18.34 27.43 9.31
CA HIS A 4 18.08 26.83 8.00
C HIS A 4 18.59 25.38 7.98
N SER A 5 17.68 24.46 7.68
CA SER A 5 17.82 23.56 6.53
C SER A 5 19.16 22.81 6.38
N TRP A 6 19.39 21.81 7.23
CA TRP A 6 20.42 20.78 6.99
C TRP A 6 19.89 19.33 7.04
N LEU A 7 18.62 19.13 7.43
CA LEU A 7 18.02 17.79 7.63
C LEU A 7 17.14 17.30 6.47
N LYS A 8 16.78 18.15 5.51
CA LYS A 8 15.85 17.80 4.41
C LYS A 8 16.54 17.21 3.17
N SER A 9 17.85 17.40 3.05
CA SER A 9 18.64 17.04 1.86
C SER A 9 19.35 15.68 1.98
N ALA A 10 19.69 15.23 3.19
CA ALA A 10 20.36 13.94 3.40
C ALA A 10 19.50 12.70 3.05
N VAL A 11 18.17 12.85 2.99
CA VAL A 11 17.21 11.77 2.73
C VAL A 11 17.32 11.24 1.30
N TRP A 12 17.53 12.14 0.34
CA TRP A 12 17.46 11.80 -1.09
C TRP A 12 18.83 11.52 -1.70
N ARG A 13 19.91 12.02 -1.07
CA ARG A 13 21.29 11.77 -1.50
C ARG A 13 21.76 10.31 -1.38
N ARG A 14 21.04 9.48 -0.61
CA ARG A 14 21.37 8.05 -0.40
C ARG A 14 20.52 7.07 -1.21
N GLN A 15 19.48 7.56 -1.90
CA GLN A 15 18.64 6.73 -2.76
C GLN A 15 19.29 6.49 -4.13
N VAL A 16 20.27 7.31 -4.53
CA VAL A 16 21.05 7.12 -5.75
C VAL A 16 22.09 6.03 -5.52
N PRO A 17 21.96 4.84 -6.14
CA PRO A 17 22.96 3.79 -6.00
C PRO A 17 24.19 4.13 -6.83
N ASP A 18 25.39 3.99 -6.26
CA ASP A 18 26.61 3.77 -7.04
C ASP A 18 26.48 2.39 -7.69
N ARG A 19 25.97 2.35 -8.93
CA ARG A 19 25.81 1.11 -9.69
C ARG A 19 27.20 0.56 -10.07
N LEU A 20 27.44 -0.72 -9.80
CA LEU A 20 27.92 -1.75 -10.74
C LEU A 20 28.06 -3.13 -10.07
N ASP A 21 27.51 -4.15 -10.74
CA ASP A 21 27.62 -5.62 -10.57
C ASP A 21 27.07 -6.27 -9.26
N ASP A 22 26.42 -7.44 -9.27
CA ASP A 22 26.53 -8.57 -10.19
C ASP A 22 25.25 -9.43 -10.17
N ARG A 23 24.73 -9.80 -11.35
CA ARG A 23 23.72 -10.86 -11.52
C ARG A 23 24.44 -12.20 -11.53
N THR A 24 24.09 -13.14 -10.66
CA THR A 24 23.81 -14.57 -10.97
C THR A 24 24.04 -15.51 -9.78
N LYS A 25 23.00 -16.25 -9.37
CA LYS A 25 23.00 -17.67 -8.95
C LYS A 25 21.65 -18.02 -8.31
N ALA A 26 21.06 -19.19 -8.42
CA ALA A 26 21.01 -20.28 -9.38
C ALA A 26 19.85 -21.19 -8.88
N ARG A 27 19.23 -21.92 -9.82
CA ARG A 27 18.21 -22.97 -9.57
C ARG A 27 18.77 -24.20 -8.83
N GLY A 28 17.87 -24.95 -8.18
CA GLY A 28 18.00 -26.38 -7.86
C GLY A 28 17.48 -26.69 -6.44
N GLY A 29 16.65 -27.70 -6.16
CA GLY A 29 16.11 -28.82 -6.94
C GLY A 29 15.10 -29.61 -6.08
N GLU A 30 14.38 -30.51 -6.74
CA GLU A 30 13.44 -31.54 -6.24
C GLU A 30 13.73 -32.15 -4.87
N GLN A 31 12.68 -32.62 -4.14
CA GLN A 31 12.45 -34.06 -3.90
C GLN A 31 10.97 -34.37 -3.58
N MET A 32 10.42 -35.30 -4.36
CA MET A 32 9.15 -35.98 -4.16
C MET A 32 9.29 -37.06 -3.08
N ALA A 33 8.26 -37.24 -2.24
CA ALA A 33 8.06 -38.49 -1.50
C ALA A 33 6.58 -38.90 -1.61
N SER A 34 6.33 -39.80 -2.56
CA SER A 34 5.07 -40.54 -2.71
C SER A 34 4.89 -41.53 -1.56
N TRP A 35 3.71 -41.57 -0.95
CA TRP A 35 3.25 -42.73 -0.19
C TRP A 35 1.93 -43.20 -0.80
N HIS A 36 2.01 -44.28 -1.59
CA HIS A 36 0.87 -45.13 -1.89
C HIS A 36 0.74 -46.18 -0.78
N ARG A 37 -0.45 -46.31 -0.18
CA ARG A 37 -1.06 -47.65 -0.07
C ARG A 37 -2.57 -47.59 0.11
N SER A 38 -3.18 -48.33 -0.78
CA SER A 38 -4.60 -48.55 -1.02
C SER A 38 -5.29 -49.28 0.13
N GLY A 39 -6.55 -48.94 0.36
CA GLY A 39 -7.48 -49.69 1.19
C GLY A 39 -8.92 -49.39 0.78
N HIS A 40 -9.39 -50.04 -0.29
CA HIS A 40 -10.81 -50.10 -0.60
C HIS A 40 -11.48 -51.07 0.36
N PHE A 41 -12.40 -50.57 1.20
CA PHE A 41 -13.46 -51.40 1.78
C PHE A 41 -14.82 -50.87 1.35
N LEU A 42 -15.64 -51.82 0.94
CA LEU A 42 -16.92 -51.74 0.27
C LEU A 42 -17.96 -50.84 0.98
N ALA A 43 -18.79 -50.23 0.13
CA ALA A 43 -19.97 -49.44 0.42
C ALA A 43 -21.03 -50.12 1.28
N LEU A 44 -21.79 -49.32 2.05
CA LEU A 44 -23.21 -49.54 2.36
C LEU A 44 -23.90 -48.19 2.66
N LEU A 45 -24.53 -47.64 1.63
CA LEU A 45 -25.84 -46.99 1.58
C LEU A 45 -26.44 -46.46 2.91
N VAL A 46 -26.48 -45.14 3.09
CA VAL A 46 -27.54 -44.45 3.83
C VAL A 46 -28.17 -43.39 2.91
N VAL A 47 -29.48 -43.50 2.84
CA VAL A 47 -30.45 -42.87 1.95
C VAL A 47 -30.28 -41.34 1.89
N MET A 48 -30.15 -40.82 0.66
CA MET A 48 -30.37 -39.41 0.33
C MET A 48 -31.84 -39.05 0.63
N VAL A 49 -32.05 -38.18 1.62
CA VAL A 49 -33.28 -37.40 1.73
C VAL A 49 -33.03 -36.05 1.07
N SER A 50 -33.50 -35.95 -0.17
CA SER A 50 -33.56 -34.73 -0.96
C SER A 50 -34.35 -33.65 -0.22
N SER A 51 -33.66 -32.60 0.22
CA SER A 51 -34.29 -31.31 0.50
C SER A 51 -33.91 -30.35 -0.63
N LEU A 52 -34.80 -30.24 -1.62
CA LEU A 52 -34.77 -29.17 -2.61
C LEU A 52 -35.05 -27.84 -1.90
N PHE A 53 -34.00 -27.14 -1.48
CA PHE A 53 -34.03 -25.70 -1.29
C PHE A 53 -32.94 -25.10 -2.18
N ALA A 54 -33.22 -25.06 -3.49
CA ALA A 54 -32.48 -24.19 -4.42
C ALA A 54 -32.94 -22.74 -4.17
N GLY A 55 -32.63 -22.20 -3.00
CA GLY A 55 -32.77 -20.77 -2.74
C GLY A 55 -31.66 -20.06 -3.50
N THR A 56 -32.03 -19.21 -4.47
CA THR A 56 -31.11 -18.24 -5.05
C THR A 56 -30.69 -17.28 -3.95
N MET A 57 -29.53 -17.53 -3.33
CA MET A 57 -28.87 -16.56 -2.46
C MET A 57 -28.41 -15.41 -3.36
N SER A 58 -29.24 -14.38 -3.51
CA SER A 58 -28.80 -13.10 -4.02
C SER A 58 -27.85 -12.50 -2.98
N ALA A 59 -26.54 -12.59 -3.23
CA ALA A 59 -25.56 -11.82 -2.46
C ALA A 59 -25.83 -10.34 -2.75
N LEU A 60 -26.33 -9.61 -1.76
CA LEU A 60 -26.34 -8.16 -1.82
C LEU A 60 -24.87 -7.73 -1.81
N ALA A 61 -24.39 -7.19 -2.93
CA ALA A 61 -23.09 -6.53 -2.99
C ALA A 61 -23.13 -5.39 -1.96
N GLN A 62 -22.38 -5.54 -0.87
CA GLN A 62 -22.24 -4.48 0.11
C GLN A 62 -21.48 -3.35 -0.56
N ALA A 63 -22.02 -2.13 -0.48
CA ALA A 63 -21.25 -0.96 -0.87
C ALA A 63 -19.96 -0.92 -0.04
N PRO A 64 -18.81 -0.51 -0.63
CA PRO A 64 -17.57 -0.36 0.11
C PRO A 64 -17.79 0.59 1.29
N ALA A 65 -17.06 0.36 2.39
CA ALA A 65 -17.13 1.25 3.52
C ALA A 65 -16.72 2.67 3.10
N PRO A 66 -17.31 3.72 3.69
CA PRO A 66 -17.04 5.10 3.27
C PRO A 66 -15.55 5.49 3.26
N ILE A 67 -14.73 4.90 4.13
CA ILE A 67 -13.28 5.15 4.20
C ILE A 67 -12.50 4.53 3.02
N GLU A 68 -13.03 3.49 2.39
CA GLU A 68 -12.34 2.82 1.28
C GLU A 68 -12.20 3.74 0.06
N GLY A 69 -11.10 3.57 -0.68
CA GLY A 69 -10.77 4.34 -1.87
C GLY A 69 -9.36 4.91 -1.85
N VAL A 70 -9.05 5.75 -2.84
CA VAL A 70 -7.74 6.38 -2.98
C VAL A 70 -7.77 7.79 -2.41
N TRP A 71 -6.84 8.08 -1.51
CA TRP A 71 -6.73 9.34 -0.78
C TRP A 71 -5.41 10.02 -1.10
N ARG A 72 -5.47 11.32 -1.40
CA ARG A 72 -4.33 12.15 -1.76
C ARG A 72 -3.91 13.00 -0.57
N THR A 73 -2.63 12.92 -0.21
CA THR A 73 -2.03 13.72 0.86
C THR A 73 -1.86 15.18 0.43
N ALA A 74 -1.52 16.07 1.37
CA ALA A 74 -1.21 17.47 1.06
C ALA A 74 0.00 17.58 0.12
N LEU A 75 0.94 16.64 0.23
CA LEU A 75 2.13 16.51 -0.63
C LEU A 75 1.90 15.66 -1.89
N LYS A 76 0.64 15.34 -2.21
CA LYS A 76 0.16 14.73 -3.47
C LYS A 76 0.46 13.24 -3.67
N SER A 77 1.17 12.59 -2.75
CA SER A 77 1.22 11.12 -2.73
C SER A 77 -0.20 10.55 -2.52
N GLU A 78 -0.44 9.35 -3.01
CA GLU A 78 -1.75 8.69 -2.92
C GLU A 78 -1.65 7.40 -2.10
N ILE A 79 -2.64 7.20 -1.23
CA ILE A 79 -2.81 6.02 -0.38
C ILE A 79 -4.13 5.36 -0.75
N THR A 80 -4.08 4.07 -1.06
CA THR A 80 -5.30 3.25 -1.23
C THR A 80 -5.68 2.63 0.10
N ILE A 81 -6.86 2.98 0.61
CA ILE A 81 -7.47 2.35 1.78
C ILE A 81 -8.47 1.30 1.30
N MET A 82 -8.35 0.09 1.85
CA MET A 82 -9.20 -1.05 1.51
C MET A 82 -9.51 -1.90 2.74
N ALA A 83 -10.56 -2.71 2.66
CA ALA A 83 -10.86 -3.70 3.68
C ALA A 83 -9.70 -4.71 3.87
N CYS A 84 -9.36 -4.97 5.12
CA CYS A 84 -8.38 -5.95 5.57
C CYS A 84 -9.02 -6.87 6.64
N PRO A 85 -8.48 -8.08 6.93
CA PRO A 85 -9.11 -9.02 7.87
C PRO A 85 -9.43 -8.43 9.25
N GLU A 86 -8.62 -7.49 9.73
CA GLU A 86 -8.76 -6.86 11.05
C GLU A 86 -9.25 -5.40 10.97
N GLY A 87 -9.84 -4.99 9.84
CA GLY A 87 -10.36 -3.63 9.66
C GLY A 87 -10.04 -3.08 8.27
N PHE A 88 -9.18 -2.07 8.21
CA PHE A 88 -8.75 -1.44 6.96
C PHE A 88 -7.24 -1.27 6.94
N CYS A 89 -6.67 -1.35 5.75
CA CYS A 89 -5.26 -1.16 5.50
C CYS A 89 -5.07 -0.07 4.45
N GLY A 90 -4.08 0.79 4.65
CA GLY A 90 -3.71 1.85 3.72
C GLY A 90 -2.36 1.56 3.09
N HIS A 91 -2.31 1.47 1.76
CA HIS A 91 -1.11 1.20 0.99
C HIS A 91 -0.69 2.41 0.16
N LEU A 92 0.60 2.71 0.13
CA LEU A 92 1.16 3.79 -0.69
C LEU A 92 1.04 3.43 -2.18
N SER A 93 0.04 3.98 -2.87
CA SER A 93 -0.30 3.61 -4.25
C SER A 93 0.27 4.57 -5.30
N ARG A 94 0.68 5.78 -4.88
CA ARG A 94 1.42 6.72 -5.74
C ARG A 94 2.40 7.52 -4.90
N ILE A 95 3.65 7.56 -5.34
CA ILE A 95 4.71 8.34 -4.69
C ILE A 95 4.86 9.66 -5.45
N VAL A 96 4.72 10.77 -4.75
CA VAL A 96 5.09 12.09 -5.27
C VAL A 96 6.19 12.66 -4.40
N VAL A 97 7.30 13.03 -5.03
CA VAL A 97 8.39 13.77 -4.39
C VAL A 97 8.10 15.26 -4.55
N PRO A 98 7.72 15.98 -3.48
CA PRO A 98 7.35 17.38 -3.60
C PRO A 98 8.57 18.25 -3.93
N GLU A 99 8.43 19.02 -5.01
CA GLU A 99 9.40 20.04 -5.40
C GLU A 99 9.56 21.07 -4.25
N GLY A 100 10.80 21.35 -3.86
CA GLY A 100 11.11 22.31 -2.79
C GLY A 100 11.35 21.70 -1.40
N LEU A 101 11.15 20.40 -1.20
CA LEU A 101 11.82 19.69 -0.09
C LEU A 101 13.29 19.40 -0.40
N LEU A 102 13.67 19.52 -1.67
CA LEU A 102 14.98 19.20 -2.20
C LEU A 102 15.65 20.36 -2.90
N SER A 103 16.98 20.40 -2.80
CA SER A 103 17.80 21.41 -3.46
C SER A 103 18.47 20.87 -4.71
N GLY A 104 18.36 21.61 -5.82
CA GLY A 104 19.15 21.40 -7.04
C GLY A 104 19.20 19.93 -7.48
N ALA A 105 20.41 19.39 -7.52
CA ALA A 105 20.71 18.03 -7.98
C ALA A 105 19.93 16.93 -7.24
N GLU A 106 19.50 17.14 -5.99
CA GLU A 106 18.71 16.14 -5.26
C GLU A 106 17.28 16.04 -5.79
N ALA A 107 16.68 17.18 -6.17
CA ALA A 107 15.35 17.20 -6.76
C ALA A 107 15.36 16.57 -8.15
N GLU A 108 16.41 16.87 -8.94
CA GLU A 108 16.61 16.29 -10.26
C GLU A 108 16.84 14.77 -10.19
N ALA A 109 17.67 14.32 -9.25
CA ALA A 109 17.89 12.89 -9.02
C ALA A 109 16.60 12.18 -8.61
N ALA A 110 15.83 12.73 -7.67
CA ALA A 110 14.57 12.13 -7.24
C ALA A 110 13.50 12.12 -8.34
N ALA A 111 13.46 13.15 -9.19
CA ALA A 111 12.57 13.20 -10.35
C ALA A 111 12.96 12.21 -11.46
N ALA A 112 14.24 11.81 -11.52
CA ALA A 112 14.76 10.83 -12.48
C ALA A 112 14.62 9.37 -11.99
N MET A 113 14.26 9.14 -10.73
CA MET A 113 14.02 7.81 -10.18
C MET A 113 12.64 7.30 -10.56
N ALA A 114 12.55 6.01 -10.90
CA ALA A 114 11.26 5.36 -11.10
C ALA A 114 10.58 5.13 -9.74
N PRO A 115 9.24 5.19 -9.64
CA PRO A 115 8.51 4.94 -8.38
C PRO A 115 8.87 3.62 -7.68
N GLU A 116 9.23 2.60 -8.45
CA GLU A 116 9.68 1.28 -7.99
C GLU A 116 11.09 1.27 -7.37
N ASP A 117 11.90 2.30 -7.62
CA ASP A 117 13.27 2.42 -7.08
C ASP A 117 13.31 3.11 -5.70
N PHE A 118 12.16 3.45 -5.12
CA PHE A 118 12.06 3.95 -3.76
C PHE A 118 11.93 2.80 -2.76
N PHE A 119 12.88 2.68 -1.83
CA PHE A 119 12.94 1.62 -0.81
C PHE A 119 12.78 2.15 0.61
N ASP A 120 12.32 1.29 1.52
CA ASP A 120 12.11 1.57 2.94
C ASP A 120 13.43 1.60 3.76
N TYR A 121 14.45 2.30 3.25
CA TYR A 121 15.82 2.23 3.76
C TYR A 121 16.00 2.69 5.22
N ARG A 122 15.01 3.38 5.79
CA ARG A 122 15.03 3.91 7.16
C ARG A 122 14.37 2.99 8.19
N ASN A 123 13.82 1.86 7.75
CA ASN A 123 13.20 0.90 8.66
C ASN A 123 14.13 0.53 9.83
N GLU A 124 13.58 0.49 11.04
CA GLU A 124 14.34 0.11 12.24
C GLU A 124 14.86 -1.33 12.13
N ASP A 125 14.08 -2.24 11.52
CA ASP A 125 14.50 -3.59 11.17
C ASP A 125 15.32 -3.59 9.87
N PRO A 126 16.62 -3.97 9.90
CA PRO A 126 17.43 -4.06 8.71
C PRO A 126 16.87 -4.99 7.63
N ALA A 127 16.14 -6.05 8.02
CA ALA A 127 15.57 -7.01 7.07
C ALA A 127 14.42 -6.44 6.22
N LEU A 128 13.85 -5.31 6.64
CA LEU A 128 12.74 -4.65 5.95
C LEU A 128 13.21 -3.48 5.07
N ARG A 129 14.50 -3.15 5.04
CA ARG A 129 15.00 -1.93 4.37
C ARG A 129 14.99 -1.95 2.85
N ASP A 130 15.00 -3.15 2.26
CA ASP A 130 15.08 -3.35 0.81
C ASP A 130 13.69 -3.58 0.17
N ARG A 131 12.61 -3.46 0.94
CA ARG A 131 11.26 -3.57 0.40
C ARG A 131 10.87 -2.29 -0.34
N PRO A 132 10.13 -2.38 -1.45
CA PRO A 132 9.67 -1.21 -2.19
C PRO A 132 8.70 -0.38 -1.33
N MET A 133 8.79 0.94 -1.47
CA MET A 133 7.82 1.88 -0.88
C MET A 133 6.50 1.86 -1.63
N LEU A 134 6.52 1.65 -2.94
CA LEU A 134 5.29 1.47 -3.71
C LEU A 134 4.60 0.18 -3.25
N GLY A 135 3.33 0.28 -2.88
CA GLY A 135 2.55 -0.82 -2.30
C GLY A 135 2.81 -1.06 -0.82
N LEU A 136 3.65 -0.25 -0.16
CA LEU A 136 3.92 -0.41 1.27
C LEU A 136 2.67 -0.10 2.11
N GLN A 137 2.29 -1.00 3.01
CA GLN A 137 1.24 -0.74 4.01
C GLN A 137 1.76 0.27 5.03
N ILE A 138 1.14 1.45 5.05
CA ILE A 138 1.46 2.53 5.98
C ILE A 138 0.37 2.80 7.00
N LEU A 139 -0.86 2.29 6.78
CA LEU A 139 -1.96 2.42 7.75
C LEU A 139 -2.50 1.05 8.12
N THR A 140 -2.77 0.88 9.41
CA THR A 140 -3.60 -0.20 9.97
C THR A 140 -4.70 0.47 10.78
N LEU A 141 -5.95 0.31 10.37
CA LEU A 141 -7.08 1.04 10.93
C LEU A 141 -8.20 0.07 11.35
N TRP A 142 -8.93 0.41 12.40
CA TRP A 142 -10.15 -0.28 12.84
C TRP A 142 -11.21 0.74 13.24
N GLN A 143 -12.47 0.30 13.25
CA GLN A 143 -13.57 1.18 13.63
C GLN A 143 -13.40 1.67 15.07
N GLY A 144 -13.30 2.99 15.24
CA GLY A 144 -13.25 3.62 16.55
C GLY A 144 -14.62 3.69 17.21
N GLN A 145 -14.67 4.25 18.42
CA GLN A 145 -15.91 4.35 19.20
C GLN A 145 -16.96 5.29 18.58
N GLN A 146 -16.52 6.24 17.75
CA GLN A 146 -17.39 7.20 17.09
C GLN A 146 -17.59 6.83 15.61
N PRO A 147 -18.79 7.04 15.04
CA PRO A 147 -19.00 6.89 13.61
C PRO A 147 -17.99 7.73 12.83
N TYR A 148 -17.47 7.18 11.73
CA TYR A 148 -16.50 7.83 10.84
C TYR A 148 -15.14 8.18 11.46
N ILE A 149 -14.88 7.71 12.68
CA ILE A 149 -13.55 7.75 13.28
C ILE A 149 -12.99 6.33 13.30
N TYR A 150 -11.75 6.19 12.85
CA TYR A 150 -11.04 4.94 12.74
C TYR A 150 -9.73 5.05 13.51
N ASP A 151 -9.63 4.32 14.61
CA ASP A 151 -8.41 4.24 15.40
C ASP A 151 -7.39 3.37 14.66
N GLY A 152 -6.09 3.59 14.89
CA GLY A 152 -5.10 2.82 14.17
C GLY A 152 -3.64 3.10 14.48
N GLU A 153 -2.81 2.49 13.66
CA GLU A 153 -1.37 2.66 13.61
C GLU A 153 -0.92 3.18 12.25
N ILE A 154 0.09 4.04 12.27
CA ILE A 154 0.63 4.75 11.12
C ILE A 154 2.13 4.46 11.05
N TYR A 155 2.56 3.71 10.05
CA TYR A 155 3.97 3.51 9.76
C TYR A 155 4.50 4.68 8.91
N ASN A 156 5.57 5.33 9.36
CA ASN A 156 6.21 6.43 8.64
C ASN A 156 7.54 5.99 8.02
N PRO A 157 7.62 5.74 6.69
CA PRO A 157 8.87 5.37 6.04
C PRO A 157 9.93 6.49 6.06
N GLU A 158 9.54 7.74 6.35
CA GLU A 158 10.50 8.85 6.47
C GLU A 158 11.35 8.79 7.73
N ASP A 159 10.95 8.03 8.75
CA ASP A 159 11.72 7.86 9.99
C ASP A 159 11.83 6.41 10.48
N GLY A 160 11.13 5.48 9.83
CA GLY A 160 11.16 4.05 10.11
C GLY A 160 10.28 3.61 11.28
N LYS A 161 9.41 4.49 11.81
CA LYS A 161 8.66 4.24 13.05
C LYS A 161 7.16 4.11 12.83
N THR A 162 6.52 3.40 13.76
CA THR A 162 5.06 3.29 13.85
C THR A 162 4.53 4.17 14.96
N TYR A 163 3.47 4.91 14.67
CA TYR A 163 2.80 5.82 15.59
C TYR A 163 1.35 5.39 15.78
N THR A 164 0.83 5.55 16.99
CA THR A 164 -0.61 5.50 17.24
C THR A 164 -1.29 6.73 16.65
N GLY A 165 -2.51 6.56 16.17
CA GLY A 165 -3.27 7.65 15.58
C GLY A 165 -4.72 7.28 15.34
N TYR A 166 -5.41 8.16 14.65
CA TYR A 166 -6.75 7.92 14.14
C TYR A 166 -6.98 8.69 12.85
N LEU A 167 -7.91 8.20 12.05
CA LEU A 167 -8.39 8.85 10.84
C LEU A 167 -9.86 9.23 11.06
N GLU A 168 -10.18 10.50 10.83
CA GLU A 168 -11.53 11.03 10.94
C GLU A 168 -12.04 11.41 9.54
N MET A 169 -13.22 10.93 9.14
CA MET A 169 -13.86 11.47 7.94
C MET A 169 -14.56 12.79 8.29
N THR A 170 -14.00 13.90 7.80
CA THR A 170 -14.58 15.24 7.98
C THR A 170 -15.57 15.60 6.88
N GLY A 171 -15.65 14.77 5.84
CA GLY A 171 -16.65 14.80 4.77
C GLY A 171 -16.62 13.52 3.93
N PRO A 172 -17.45 13.41 2.88
CA PRO A 172 -17.44 12.24 1.98
C PRO A 172 -16.10 12.05 1.25
N ASP A 173 -15.42 13.17 0.96
CA ASP A 173 -14.19 13.23 0.15
C ASP A 173 -13.02 13.89 0.88
N VAL A 174 -13.13 14.06 2.21
CA VAL A 174 -12.06 14.62 3.04
C VAL A 174 -11.90 13.78 4.30
N VAL A 175 -10.67 13.38 4.58
CA VAL A 175 -10.28 12.74 5.84
C VAL A 175 -9.18 13.54 6.51
N ARG A 176 -9.13 13.47 7.83
CA ARG A 176 -8.02 13.99 8.62
C ARG A 176 -7.30 12.84 9.30
N LEU A 177 -6.05 12.61 8.91
CA LEU A 177 -5.18 11.65 9.58
C LEU A 177 -4.46 12.36 10.72
N ASN A 178 -4.61 11.88 11.94
CA ASN A 178 -3.93 12.41 13.12
C ASN A 178 -2.94 11.37 13.66
N GLY A 179 -1.65 11.66 13.54
CA GLY A 179 -0.59 10.88 14.18
C GLY A 179 -0.17 11.52 15.50
N CYS A 180 -0.08 10.72 16.57
CA CYS A 180 0.28 11.22 17.89
C CYS A 180 1.68 10.77 18.31
N VAL A 181 2.45 11.71 18.87
CA VAL A 181 3.80 11.49 19.39
C VAL A 181 3.77 11.78 20.91
N LEU A 182 4.62 11.09 21.69
CA LEU A 182 4.76 11.24 23.15
C LEU A 182 3.47 10.93 23.94
N PHE A 183 3.19 9.64 24.20
CA PHE A 183 2.05 9.19 25.02
C PHE A 183 0.68 9.75 24.58
N ASN A 184 0.44 9.87 23.27
CA ASN A 184 -0.78 10.45 22.68
C ASN A 184 -1.05 11.94 23.02
N VAL A 185 -0.07 12.69 23.53
CA VAL A 185 -0.26 14.09 23.97
C VAL A 185 -0.07 15.09 22.82
N VAL A 186 0.83 14.81 21.87
CA VAL A 186 1.13 15.72 20.75
C VAL A 186 0.69 15.08 19.44
N CYS A 187 -0.54 15.35 19.04
CA CYS A 187 -1.07 14.90 17.75
C CYS A 187 -0.88 15.96 16.67
N ARG A 188 -0.36 15.56 15.52
CA ARG A 188 -0.34 16.38 14.30
C ARG A 188 -1.29 15.75 13.29
N GLY A 189 -2.15 16.60 12.74
CA GLY A 189 -3.14 16.21 11.75
C GLY A 189 -2.78 16.71 10.36
N GLU A 190 -3.03 15.90 9.34
CA GLU A 190 -2.98 16.26 7.93
C GLU A 190 -4.33 15.93 7.27
N ASP A 191 -4.85 16.85 6.48
CA ASP A 191 -6.08 16.63 5.72
C ASP A 191 -5.74 16.03 4.35
N TRP A 192 -6.38 14.92 4.02
CA TRP A 192 -6.28 14.24 2.74
C TRP A 192 -7.60 14.33 1.99
N THR A 193 -7.51 14.42 0.67
CA THR A 193 -8.68 14.53 -0.21
C THR A 193 -8.83 13.26 -1.03
N ARG A 194 -10.06 12.80 -1.23
CA ARG A 194 -10.31 11.66 -2.11
C ARG A 194 -9.88 11.98 -3.54
N VAL A 195 -9.25 11.02 -4.20
CA VAL A 195 -8.98 11.09 -5.63
C VAL A 195 -10.28 10.79 -6.37
N PRO A 196 -10.75 11.68 -7.27
CA PRO A 196 -11.98 11.46 -8.00
C PRO A 196 -11.93 10.20 -8.86
N ALA A 197 -13.06 9.48 -8.96
CA ALA A 197 -13.13 8.22 -9.69
C ALA A 197 -12.80 8.41 -11.19
N GLU A 198 -13.23 9.51 -11.78
CA GLU A 198 -12.93 9.86 -13.16
C GLU A 198 -11.42 10.05 -13.41
N GLU A 199 -10.68 10.52 -12.40
CA GLU A 199 -9.22 10.66 -12.50
C GLU A 199 -8.56 9.28 -12.47
N LEU A 200 -9.03 8.39 -11.58
CA LEU A 200 -8.57 7.01 -11.50
C LEU A 200 -8.83 6.24 -12.81
N GLU A 201 -10.03 6.37 -13.36
CA GLU A 201 -10.45 5.73 -14.61
C GLU A 201 -9.63 6.23 -15.82
N ALA A 202 -9.41 7.54 -15.91
CA ALA A 202 -8.59 8.12 -16.99
C ALA A 202 -7.15 7.60 -16.97
N ARG A 203 -6.57 7.44 -15.77
CA ARG A 203 -5.21 6.88 -15.60
C ARG A 203 -5.17 5.41 -15.99
N ALA A 204 -6.12 4.61 -15.53
CA ALA A 204 -6.22 3.19 -15.90
C ALA A 204 -6.36 2.99 -17.42
N ALA A 205 -7.14 3.85 -18.09
CA ALA A 205 -7.26 3.83 -19.55
C ALA A 205 -5.95 4.19 -20.27
N ALA A 206 -5.18 5.15 -19.74
CA ALA A 206 -3.87 5.53 -20.29
C ALA A 206 -2.82 4.43 -20.11
N GLU A 207 -2.80 3.77 -18.95
CA GLU A 207 -1.92 2.63 -18.65
C GLU A 207 -2.22 1.45 -19.58
N ALA A 208 -3.50 1.07 -19.73
CA ALA A 208 -3.91 0.00 -20.65
C ALA A 208 -3.55 0.30 -22.12
N GLY A 209 -3.65 1.57 -22.53
CA GLY A 209 -3.22 2.00 -23.87
C GLY A 209 -1.71 1.89 -24.09
N THR A 210 -0.91 2.12 -23.04
CA THR A 210 0.55 2.04 -23.09
C THR A 210 1.00 0.58 -23.13
N GLU A 211 0.41 -0.30 -22.30
CA GLU A 211 0.69 -1.74 -22.30
C GLU A 211 0.31 -2.39 -23.65
N ALA A 212 -0.81 -2.00 -24.25
CA ALA A 212 -1.20 -2.45 -25.58
C ALA A 212 -0.22 -1.98 -26.67
N ALA A 213 0.34 -0.78 -26.54
CA ALA A 213 1.34 -0.26 -27.47
C ALA A 213 2.70 -0.97 -27.32
N GLU A 214 3.12 -1.27 -26.08
CA GLU A 214 4.35 -2.02 -25.80
C GLU A 214 4.23 -3.48 -26.28
N ALA A 215 3.09 -4.13 -26.06
CA ALA A 215 2.83 -5.49 -26.54
C ALA A 215 2.77 -5.59 -28.08
N ALA A 216 2.46 -4.50 -28.78
CA ALA A 216 2.43 -4.43 -30.25
C ALA A 216 3.78 -4.06 -30.88
N ALA A 217 4.79 -3.70 -30.07
CA ALA A 217 6.13 -3.45 -30.57
C ALA A 217 6.78 -4.76 -31.04
N PRO A 218 7.36 -4.83 -32.26
CA PRO A 218 7.99 -6.04 -32.74
C PRO A 218 9.18 -6.40 -31.84
N ALA A 219 9.20 -7.64 -31.33
CA ALA A 219 10.32 -8.18 -30.59
C ALA A 219 11.60 -8.06 -31.45
N GLN A 220 12.56 -7.28 -30.97
CA GLN A 220 13.88 -7.13 -31.59
C GLN A 220 14.81 -8.25 -31.19
#